data_AF-A0A529LK56-F1
#
_entry.id   AF-A0A529LK56-F1
#
_cell.length_a   1.000
_cell.length_b   1.000
_cell.length_c   1.000
_cell.angle_alpha   90.00
_cell.angle_beta   90.00
_cell.angle_gamma   90.00
#
_symmetry.space_group_name_H-M   'P 1'
#
loop_
_entity.id
_entity.type
_entity.pdbx_description
1 polymer ?
#
loop_
_entity_poly.entity_id
_entity_poly.type
_entity_poly.pdbx_seq_one_letter_code
_entity_poly.pdbx_strand_id
1 'polypeptide(L)' 'HSVVVNFENDLPVQLEERFVNPSLIPDYDKQDFSKTATYDYLMQKTPVTEVEHIISAIPADAETARHLGIDVGA' A
#
# COMPACT_ATOMS: atom_id res chain seq x y z
N HIS A 1 -0.56 -10.43 -0.71
CA HIS A 1 -1.04 -9.24 -1.41
C HIS A 1 -1.93 -8.47 -0.46
N SER A 2 -1.91 -7.14 -0.52
CA SER A 2 -2.73 -6.27 0.31
C SER A 2 -3.05 -4.99 -0.45
N VAL A 3 -4.24 -4.44 -0.17
CA VAL A 3 -4.65 -3.10 -0.60
C VAL A 3 -4.98 -2.31 0.66
N VAL A 4 -4.29 -1.21 0.90
CA VAL A 4 -4.37 -0.41 2.13
C VAL A 4 -4.63 1.05 1.77
N VAL A 5 -5.60 1.68 2.43
CA VAL A 5 -5.82 3.12 2.34
C VAL A 5 -5.16 3.77 3.56
N ASN A 6 -4.15 4.60 3.34
CA ASN A 6 -3.49 5.37 4.39
C ASN A 6 -4.19 6.71 4.57
N PHE A 7 -4.34 7.10 5.83
CA PHE A 7 -5.03 8.34 6.24
C PHE A 7 -4.07 9.29 6.94
N GLU A 8 -4.25 10.58 6.68
CA GLU A 8 -3.65 11.67 7.45
C GLU A 8 -4.77 12.59 7.94
N ASN A 9 -4.90 12.79 9.26
CA ASN A 9 -5.99 13.58 9.87
C ASN A 9 -7.38 13.19 9.34
N ASP A 10 -7.66 11.89 9.29
CA ASP A 10 -8.91 11.30 8.77
C ASP A 10 -9.18 11.53 7.27
N LEU A 11 -8.22 12.08 6.53
CA LEU A 11 -8.27 12.21 5.07
C LEU A 11 -7.49 11.05 4.41
N PRO A 12 -8.09 10.30 3.46
CA PRO A 12 -7.36 9.29 2.71
C PRO A 12 -6.37 9.97 1.75
N VAL A 13 -5.07 9.70 1.93
CA VAL A 13 -4.00 10.36 1.15
C VAL A 13 -3.30 9.42 0.18
N GLN A 14 -3.44 8.11 0.36
CA GLN A 14 -2.74 7.13 -0.44
C GLN A 14 -3.48 5.79 -0.47
N LEU A 15 -3.65 5.25 -1.68
CA LEU A 15 -4.03 3.86 -1.91
C LEU A 15 -2.75 3.10 -2.22
N GLU A 16 -2.32 2.25 -1.29
CA GLU A 16 -1.17 1.37 -1.48
C GLU A 16 -1.66 -0.03 -1.90
N GLU A 17 -1.24 -0.48 -3.08
CA GLU A 17 -1.32 -1.88 -3.46
C GLU A 17 0.05 -2.53 -3.36
N ARG A 18 0.15 -3.62 -2.59
CA ARG A 18 1.42 -4.30 -2.33
C ARG A 18 1.36 -5.79 -2.63
N PHE A 19 2.30 -6.22 -3.47
CA PHE A 19 2.56 -7.62 -3.77
C PHE A 19 3.82 -8.09 -3.05
N VAL A 20 3.73 -9.24 -2.38
CA VAL A 20 4.81 -9.82 -1.58
C VAL A 20 4.94 -11.28 -1.95
N ASN A 21 6.18 -11.77 -2.04
CA ASN A 21 6.47 -13.17 -2.29
C ASN A 21 6.09 -14.02 -1.05
N PRO A 22 5.05 -14.88 -1.12
CA PRO A 22 4.60 -15.67 0.02
C PRO A 22 5.62 -16.74 0.44
N SER A 23 6.53 -17.15 -0.44
CA SER A 23 7.61 -18.08 -0.08
C SER A 23 8.65 -17.43 0.84
N LEU A 24 8.80 -16.10 0.78
CA LEU A 24 9.71 -15.37 1.67
C LEU A 24 8.99 -14.90 2.95
N ILE A 25 7.75 -14.45 2.82
CA ILE A 25 6.96 -13.88 3.92
C ILE A 25 5.60 -14.62 4.00
N PRO A 26 5.59 -15.86 4.52
CA PRO A 26 4.42 -16.74 4.45
C PRO A 26 3.23 -16.29 5.31
N ASP A 27 3.45 -15.39 6.28
CA ASP A 27 2.40 -14.89 7.17
C ASP A 27 1.93 -13.48 6.83
N TYR A 28 2.30 -12.95 5.66
CA TYR A 28 1.99 -11.56 5.27
C TYR A 28 0.47 -11.27 5.25
N ASP A 29 -0.32 -12.21 4.74
CA ASP A 29 -1.78 -12.10 4.64
C ASP A 29 -2.50 -12.22 5.99
N LYS A 30 -1.81 -12.69 7.03
CA LYS A 30 -2.34 -12.81 8.39
C LYS A 30 -2.14 -11.55 9.23
N GLN A 31 -1.43 -10.54 8.71
CA GLN A 31 -1.15 -9.32 9.45
C GLN A 31 -2.33 -8.36 9.43
N ASP A 32 -2.47 -7.61 10.53
CA ASP A 32 -3.45 -6.52 10.64
C ASP A 32 -2.78 -5.18 10.29
N PHE A 33 -2.88 -4.80 9.01
CA PHE A 33 -2.26 -3.57 8.51
C PHE A 33 -2.97 -2.27 8.96
N SER A 34 -4.07 -2.36 9.73
CA SER A 34 -4.63 -1.19 10.40
C SER A 34 -3.79 -0.73 11.61
N LYS A 35 -2.93 -1.61 12.14
CA LYS A 35 -2.09 -1.36 13.31
C LYS A 35 -0.60 -1.26 13.00
N THR A 36 -0.19 -1.68 11.82
CA THR A 36 1.23 -1.75 11.45
C THR A 36 1.34 -1.47 9.96
N ALA A 37 2.24 -0.56 9.57
CA ALA A 37 2.48 -0.29 8.17
C ALA A 37 3.08 -1.53 7.47
N THR A 38 2.69 -1.75 6.22
CA THR A 38 3.17 -2.86 5.39
C THR A 38 4.70 -2.86 5.29
N TYR A 39 5.30 -1.68 5.07
CA TYR A 39 6.74 -1.50 4.96
C TYR A 39 7.47 -1.89 6.24
N ASP A 40 6.98 -1.44 7.40
CA ASP A 40 7.59 -1.74 8.70
C ASP A 40 7.58 -3.24 9.00
N TYR A 41 6.46 -3.91 8.71
CA TYR A 41 6.36 -5.36 8.85
C TYR A 41 7.40 -6.08 7.99
N LEU A 42 7.55 -5.67 6.72
CA LEU A 42 8.51 -6.28 5.80
C LEU A 42 9.95 -6.04 6.26
N MET A 43 10.30 -4.85 6.74
CA MET A 43 11.64 -4.54 7.24
C MET A 43 12.03 -5.39 8.45
N GLN A 44 11.08 -5.73 9.31
CA GLN A 44 11.33 -6.62 10.44
C GLN A 44 11.61 -8.06 10.02
N LYS A 45 11.04 -8.51 8.89
CA LYS A 45 11.19 -9.88 8.40
C LYS A 45 12.38 -10.06 7.48
N THR A 46 12.67 -9.05 6.64
CA THR A 46 13.79 -9.08 5.70
C THR A 46 14.21 -7.64 5.39
N PRO A 47 15.44 -7.24 5.78
CA PRO A 47 15.96 -5.91 5.46
C PRO A 47 15.99 -5.67 3.95
N VAL A 48 15.55 -4.49 3.53
CA VAL A 48 15.68 -4.06 2.14
C VAL A 48 17.14 -3.69 1.87
N THR A 49 17.69 -4.25 0.80
CA THR A 49 19.05 -3.96 0.34
C THR A 49 19.08 -3.02 -0.86
N GLU A 50 17.99 -2.99 -1.63
CA GLU A 50 17.85 -2.20 -2.85
C GLU A 50 16.38 -1.83 -3.09
N VAL A 51 16.14 -0.65 -3.66
CA VAL A 51 14.81 -0.13 -4.00
C VAL A 51 14.85 0.58 -5.34
N GLU A 52 13.90 0.29 -6.21
CA GLU A 52 13.64 1.02 -7.44
C GLU A 52 12.31 1.77 -7.32
N HIS A 53 12.25 3.01 -7.81
CA HIS A 53 11.04 3.82 -7.82
C HIS A 53 10.72 4.31 -9.23
N ILE A 54 9.46 4.16 -9.62
CA ILE A 54 8.89 4.72 -10.85
C ILE A 54 7.76 5.65 -10.43
N ILE A 55 7.81 6.91 -10.89
CA ILE A 55 6.83 7.95 -10.56
C ILE A 55 6.15 8.40 -11.85
N SER A 56 4.84 8.52 -11.82
CA SER A 56 4.04 8.95 -12.97
C SER A 56 2.80 9.71 -12.51
N ALA A 57 2.30 10.60 -13.37
CA ALA A 57 1.00 11.24 -13.21
C ALA A 57 -0.02 10.48 -14.06
N ILE A 58 -1.03 9.91 -13.42
CA ILE A 58 -2.10 9.16 -14.07
C ILE A 58 -3.44 9.63 -13.51
N PRO A 59 -4.51 9.67 -14.33
CA PRO A 59 -5.84 9.96 -13.84
C PRO A 59 -6.34 8.86 -12.90
N ALA A 60 -7.03 9.22 -11.82
CA ALA A 60 -7.62 8.25 -10.91
C ALA A 60 -8.70 7.40 -11.60
N ASP A 61 -8.57 6.07 -11.52
CA ASP A 61 -9.64 5.16 -11.95
C ASP A 61 -10.79 5.13 -10.92
N ALA A 62 -11.88 4.42 -11.27
CA ALA A 62 -13.08 4.40 -10.43
C ALA A 62 -12.84 3.80 -9.03
N GLU A 63 -11.92 2.86 -8.90
CA GLU A 63 -11.60 2.21 -7.63
C GLU A 63 -10.75 3.14 -6.75
N THR A 64 -9.69 3.68 -7.32
CA THR A 64 -8.79 4.65 -6.67
C THR A 64 -9.56 5.88 -6.21
N ALA A 65 -10.39 6.45 -7.09
CA ALA A 65 -11.24 7.60 -6.78
C ALA A 65 -12.18 7.33 -5.60
N ARG A 66 -12.83 6.16 -5.58
CA ARG A 66 -13.71 5.73 -4.49
C ARG A 66 -12.95 5.59 -3.17
N HIS A 67 -11.75 5.01 -3.18
CA HIS A 67 -10.96 4.81 -1.97
C HIS A 67 -10.37 6.12 -1.42
N LEU A 68 -10.00 7.04 -2.30
CA LEU A 68 -9.43 8.33 -1.93
C LEU A 68 -10.46 9.44 -1.77
N GLY A 69 -11.75 9.18 -2.04
CA GLY A 69 -12.80 10.20 -1.94
C GLY A 69 -12.59 11.38 -2.89
N ILE A 70 -12.04 11.13 -4.08
CA ILE A 70 -11.80 12.12 -5.14
C ILE A 70 -12.65 11.79 -6.38
N ASP A 71 -12.68 12.71 -7.34
CA ASP A 71 -13.38 12.50 -8.61
C ASP A 71 -12.65 11.50 -9.51
N VAL A 72 -13.41 10.72 -10.29
CA VAL A 72 -12.83 9.87 -11.33
C VAL A 72 -12.16 10.76 -12.38
N GLY A 73 -10.90 10.45 -12.69
CA GLY A 73 -10.10 11.23 -13.63
C GLY A 73 -9.34 12.41 -13.02
N ALA A 74 -9.45 12.63 -11.70
CA ALA A 74 -8.62 13.57 -10.96
C ALA A 74 -7.13 13.20 -11.00
#